data_AF-A0A654U6T0-F1
#
_entry.id   AF-A0A654U6T0-F1
#
_cell.length_a   1.000
_cell.length_b   1.000
_cell.length_c   1.000
_cell.angle_alpha   90.00
_cell.angle_beta   90.00
_cell.angle_gamma   90.00
#
_symmetry.space_group_name_H-M   'P 1'
#
loop_
_entity.id
_entity.type
_entity.pdbx_description
1 polymer ?
#
loop_
_entity_poly.entity_id
_entity_poly.type
_entity_poly.pdbx_seq_one_letter_code
_entity_poly.pdbx_strand_id
1 'polypeptide(L)' 'MVLRSNAARDEPAIEAMTAEIQAAVKQRKGSVQAPKRVVVVDSLPLTGLGKPDKKAVRARFWEGAGRAVG' A
#
# COMPACT_ATOMS: atom_id res chain seq x y z
N MET A 1 0.98 -4.74 12.56
CA MET A 1 -0.46 -4.47 12.40
C MET A 1 -0.91 -5.28 11.20
N VAL A 2 -1.49 -6.45 11.44
CA VAL A 2 -2.14 -7.23 10.38
C VAL A 2 -3.53 -6.61 10.23
N LEU A 3 -3.89 -6.17 9.02
CA LEU A 3 -5.24 -5.73 8.73
C LEU A 3 -6.15 -6.94 8.96
N ARG A 4 -7.02 -6.87 9.98
CA ARG A 4 -7.94 -7.97 10.28
C ARG A 4 -8.90 -8.11 9.10
N SER A 5 -9.20 -9.34 8.72
CA SER A 5 -10.11 -9.66 7.60
C SER A 5 -11.51 -9.05 7.75
N ASN A 6 -11.87 -8.64 8.96
CA ASN A 6 -13.14 -8.02 9.35
C ASN A 6 -13.06 -6.50 9.58
N ALA A 7 -12.03 -5.81 9.08
CA ALA A 7 -12.02 -4.35 9.15
C ALA A 7 -13.14 -3.76 8.27
N ALA A 8 -13.82 -2.73 8.78
CA ALA A 8 -14.77 -1.96 7.98
C ALA A 8 -14.07 -1.39 6.74
N ARG A 9 -14.77 -1.41 5.61
CA ARG A 9 -14.27 -0.95 4.30
C ARG A 9 -15.03 0.28 3.79
N ASP A 10 -15.71 0.98 4.68
CA ASP A 10 -16.27 2.28 4.36
C ASP A 10 -15.17 3.34 4.28
N GLU A 11 -15.49 4.47 3.63
CA GLU A 11 -14.54 5.56 3.42
C GLU A 11 -13.85 6.04 4.71
N PRO A 12 -14.57 6.34 5.82
CA PRO A 12 -13.91 6.84 7.03
C PRO A 12 -12.98 5.79 7.67
N ALA A 13 -13.31 4.49 7.61
CA ALA A 13 -12.42 3.45 8.10
C ALA A 13 -11.13 3.35 7.26
N ILE A 14 -11.24 3.50 5.94
CA ILE A 14 -10.08 3.49 5.03
C ILE A 14 -9.17 4.70 5.27
N GLU A 15 -9.74 5.88 5.50
CA GLU A 15 -8.98 7.09 5.82
C GLU A 15 -8.23 6.95 7.14
N ALA A 16 -8.92 6.49 8.20
CA ALA A 16 -8.32 6.26 9.52
C ALA A 16 -7.16 5.26 9.44
N MET A 17 -7.39 4.10 8.79
CA MET A 17 -6.37 3.08 8.58
C MET A 17 -5.17 3.60 7.79
N THR A 18 -5.41 4.43 6.77
CA THR A 18 -4.35 5.05 5.96
C THR A 18 -3.48 5.96 6.81
N ALA A 19 -4.09 6.83 7.62
CA ALA A 19 -3.39 7.72 8.54
C ALA A 19 -2.57 6.93 9.57
N GLU A 20 -3.14 5.86 10.13
CA GLU A 20 -2.45 4.98 11.06
C GLU A 20 -1.21 4.33 10.43
N ILE A 21 -1.33 3.79 9.21
CA ILE A 21 -0.19 3.19 8.49
C ILE A 21 0.92 4.22 8.26
N GLN A 22 0.57 5.42 7.81
CA GLN A 22 1.54 6.50 7.58
C GLN A 22 2.26 6.90 8.87
N ALA A 23 1.51 7.10 9.95
CA ALA A 23 2.05 7.45 11.26
C ALA A 23 2.97 6.34 11.79
N ALA A 24 2.54 5.09 11.69
CA ALA A 24 3.29 3.91 12.06
C ALA A 24 4.65 3.79 11.33
N VAL A 25 4.67 4.06 10.03
CA VAL A 25 5.90 4.01 9.24
C VAL A 25 6.79 5.20 9.59
N LYS A 26 6.22 6.41 9.71
CA LYS A 26 6.95 7.62 10.11
C LYS A 26 7.62 7.45 11.47
N GLN A 27 6.91 6.91 12.45
CA GLN A 27 7.42 6.68 13.80
C GLN A 27 8.59 5.68 13.82
N ARG A 28 8.50 4.60 13.03
CA ARG A 28 9.49 3.51 13.05
C ARG A 28 10.67 3.69 12.08
N LYS A 29 10.45 4.39 10.96
CA LYS A 29 11.41 4.48 9.84
C LYS A 29 11.73 5.92 9.41
N GLY A 30 11.10 6.91 10.05
CA GLY A 30 11.26 8.33 9.73
C GLY A 30 10.39 8.80 8.56
N SER A 31 10.25 10.13 8.43
CA SER A 31 9.39 10.79 7.45
C SER A 31 9.73 10.46 5.99
N VAL A 32 11.01 10.22 5.68
CA VAL A 32 11.48 9.88 4.33
C VAL A 32 10.87 8.56 3.83
N GLN A 33 10.68 7.61 4.75
CA GLN A 33 10.17 6.27 4.44
C GLN A 33 8.64 6.18 4.56
N ALA A 34 7.98 7.20 5.10
CA ALA A 34 6.54 7.22 5.22
C ALA A 34 5.89 7.27 3.82
N PRO A 35 4.92 6.38 3.53
CA PRO A 35 4.31 6.35 2.20
C PRO A 35 3.46 7.60 1.99
N LYS A 36 3.61 8.24 0.81
CA LYS A 36 2.76 9.39 0.41
C LYS A 36 1.35 8.97 0.01
N ARG A 37 1.17 7.70 -0.35
CA ARG A 37 -0.10 7.13 -0.79
C ARG A 37 -0.21 5.69 -0.31
N VAL A 38 -1.37 5.32 0.19
CA VAL A 38 -1.77 3.93 0.45
C VAL A 38 -2.95 3.65 -0.48
N VAL A 39 -2.89 2.53 -1.22
CA VAL A 39 -3.95 2.13 -2.14
C VAL A 39 -4.50 0.81 -1.64
N VAL A 40 -5.81 0.76 -1.40
CA VAL A 40 -6.50 -0.46 -1.01
C VAL A 40 -6.98 -1.16 -2.27
N VAL A 41 -6.70 -2.47 -2.38
CA VAL A 41 -7.13 -3.32 -3.50
C VAL A 41 -7.67 -4.63 -2.95
N ASP A 42 -8.62 -5.23 -3.64
CA ASP A 42 -9.18 -6.52 -3.22
C ASP A 42 -8.15 -7.66 -3.29
N SER A 43 -7.21 -7.58 -4.24
CA SER A 43 -6.13 -8.55 -4.39
C SER A 43 -4.88 -7.94 -5.03
N LEU A 44 -3.73 -8.50 -4.68
CA LEU A 44 -2.47 -8.21 -5.37
C LEU A 44 -2.38 -9.03 -6.66
N PRO A 45 -1.86 -8.48 -7.76
CA PRO A 45 -1.51 -9.29 -8.91
C PRO A 45 -0.41 -10.28 -8.50
N LEU A 46 -0.58 -11.53 -8.91
CA LEU A 46 0.36 -12.61 -8.64
C LEU A 46 0.96 -13.10 -9.96
N THR A 47 2.18 -13.63 -9.90
CA THR A 47 2.81 -14.33 -11.01
C THR A 47 2.14 -15.69 -11.23
N GLY A 48 2.47 -16.40 -12.32
CA GLY A 48 2.01 -17.77 -12.54
C GLY A 48 2.39 -18.77 -11.43
N LEU A 49 3.33 -18.40 -10.54
CA LEU A 49 3.73 -19.17 -9.36
C LEU A 49 3.07 -18.68 -8.06
N GLY A 50 2.09 -17.78 -8.14
CA GLY A 50 1.35 -17.27 -6.98
C GLY A 50 2.08 -16.26 -6.10
N LYS A 51 3.28 -15.81 -6.50
CA LYS A 51 4.03 -14.76 -5.77
C LYS A 51 3.57 -13.37 -6.19
N PRO A 52 3.59 -12.34 -5.31
CA PRO A 52 3.27 -10.98 -5.71
C PRO A 52 4.08 -10.50 -6.92
N ASP A 53 3.39 -10.12 -7.99
CA ASP A 53 4.00 -9.61 -9.21
C ASP A 53 4.28 -8.11 -9.08
N LYS A 54 5.49 -7.79 -8.62
CA LYS A 54 5.95 -6.41 -8.48
C LYS A 54 5.92 -5.63 -9.80
N LYS A 55 6.14 -6.28 -10.95
CA LYS A 55 6.14 -5.61 -12.26
C LYS A 55 4.72 -5.19 -12.63
N ALA A 56 3.75 -6.09 -12.45
CA ALA A 56 2.33 -5.79 -12.67
C ALA A 56 1.82 -4.71 -11.70
N VAL A 57 2.20 -4.76 -10.41
CA VAL A 57 1.87 -3.69 -9.44
C VAL A 57 2.41 -2.34 -9.91
N ARG A 58 3.68 -2.28 -10.35
CA ARG A 58 4.29 -1.03 -10.82
C ARG A 58 3.60 -0.48 -12.06
N ALA A 59 3.28 -1.33 -13.04
CA ALA A 59 2.55 -0.90 -14.22
C ALA A 59 1.17 -0.30 -13.86
N ARG A 60 0.45 -0.91 -12.91
CA ARG A 60 -0.90 -0.45 -12.53
C ARG A 60 -0.94 0.82 -11.68
N PHE A 61 0.02 1.00 -10.78
CA PHE A 61 -0.10 2.02 -9.71
C PHE A 61 1.06 3.02 -9.64
N TRP A 62 2.04 2.89 -10.56
CA TRP A 62 3.26 3.71 -10.59
C TRP A 62 3.41 4.55 -11.85
N GLU A 63 2.46 4.49 -12.78
CA GLU A 63 2.40 5.43 -13.92
C GLU A 63 2.32 6.88 -13.40
N GLY A 64 3.21 7.74 -13.89
CA GLY A 64 3.30 9.15 -13.48
C GLY A 64 4.12 9.43 -12.20
N ALA A 65 4.55 8.41 -11.43
CA ALA A 65 5.51 8.62 -10.35
C ALA A 65 6.91 8.74 -10.97
N GLY A 66 7.41 9.97 -11.13
CA GLY A 66 8.65 10.34 -11.87
C GLY A 66 9.97 9.70 -11.43
N ARG A 67 9.95 8.65 -10.59
CA ARG A 67 11.10 7.82 -10.27
C ARG A 67 10.71 6.34 -10.21
N ALA A 68 11.17 5.58 -11.20
CA ALA A 68 11.22 4.13 -11.11
C ALA A 68 12.30 3.76 -10.08
N VAL A 69 11.92 3.02 -9.04
CA VAL A 69 12.85 2.43 -8.06
C VAL A 69 12.80 0.92 -8.24
N GLY A 70 13.96 0.33 -8.60
CA GLY A 70 14.16 -1.08 -8.94
C GLY A 70 13.92 -2.03 -7.79
#